data_AF-A0A9W6ZET0-F1
#
_entry.id   AF-A0A9W6ZET0-F1
#
_cell.length_a   1.000
_cell.length_b   1.000
_cell.length_c   1.000
_cell.angle_alpha   90.00
_cell.angle_beta   90.00
_cell.angle_gamma   90.00
#
_symmetry.space_group_name_H-M   'P 1'
#
loop_
_entity.id
_entity.type
_entity.pdbx_description
1 polymer ?
#
loop_
_entity_poly.entity_id
_entity_poly.type
_entity_poly.pdbx_seq_one_letter_code
_entity_poly.pdbx_strand_id
1 'polypeptide(L)'
;MPYFQYFRHYAYDNCYVVHSSYDDNNDRRNDKSFEFEELFKQLDLDSRSPTNRPSPPPLDEPYSGINNLLTYSDALSALTMYHGVCGNLIIPRSHPLSKVVYNFGWWKSHVLRHPPRVRELNALGFVWGRLQSPWNLIVESLLCYKSVHGHLDVPTGYVVNSRYKPCKDYPVATWGIELGVICNNIRSRNFYIGGEEGRERVGQLASMGFVFDKSESLFSKTLWAAREYKLRMGGNSRALKVPQKFKVPEDGKDGWPKELGGFR
;
A
#
# COMPACT_ATOMS: atom_id res chain seq x y z
N MET A 1 -19.31 -19.25 -19.10
CA MET A 1 -18.39 -20.18 -18.40
C MET A 1 -16.88 -20.05 -18.69
N PRO A 2 -16.31 -19.04 -19.39
CA PRO A 2 -14.84 -18.94 -19.58
C PRO A 2 -14.10 -18.29 -18.39
N TYR A 3 -14.74 -17.39 -17.64
CA TYR A 3 -14.11 -16.66 -16.53
C TYR A 3 -13.80 -17.54 -15.30
N PHE A 4 -14.53 -18.65 -15.14
CA PHE A 4 -14.39 -19.55 -13.98
C PHE A 4 -13.02 -20.22 -13.95
N GLN A 5 -12.56 -20.78 -15.08
CA GLN A 5 -11.24 -21.41 -15.17
C GLN A 5 -10.11 -20.38 -15.12
N TYR A 6 -10.32 -19.21 -15.73
CA TYR A 6 -9.35 -18.11 -15.73
C TYR A 6 -9.03 -17.65 -14.30
N PHE A 7 -10.01 -17.21 -13.53
CA PHE A 7 -9.76 -16.71 -12.18
C PHE A 7 -9.30 -17.79 -11.20
N ARG A 8 -9.74 -19.03 -11.38
CA ARG A 8 -9.28 -20.16 -10.58
C ARG A 8 -7.79 -20.41 -10.75
N HIS A 9 -7.27 -20.39 -11.98
CA HIS A 9 -5.83 -20.54 -12.23
C HIS A 9 -5.02 -19.41 -11.57
N TYR A 10 -5.43 -18.15 -11.73
CA TYR A 10 -4.74 -17.01 -11.11
C TYR A 10 -4.81 -17.00 -9.58
N ALA A 11 -5.87 -17.53 -8.97
CA ALA A 11 -6.01 -17.63 -7.52
C ALA A 11 -4.95 -18.55 -6.90
N TYR A 12 -4.70 -19.74 -7.49
CA TYR A 12 -3.68 -20.65 -6.96
C TYR A 12 -2.27 -20.05 -6.97
N ASP A 13 -1.94 -19.27 -8.00
CA ASP A 13 -0.60 -18.71 -8.17
C ASP A 13 -0.39 -17.36 -7.45
N ASN A 14 -1.48 -16.65 -7.10
CA ASN A 14 -1.44 -15.26 -6.63
C ASN A 14 -2.40 -15.01 -5.46
N CYS A 15 -2.12 -15.63 -4.31
CA CYS A 15 -2.83 -15.35 -3.06
C CYS A 15 -1.91 -14.83 -1.96
N TYR A 16 -2.47 -13.96 -1.12
CA TYR A 16 -1.90 -13.71 0.20
C TYR A 16 -2.39 -14.81 1.14
N VAL A 17 -1.44 -15.57 1.69
CA VAL A 17 -1.72 -16.53 2.75
C VAL A 17 -1.71 -15.77 4.06
N VAL A 18 -2.87 -15.73 4.73
CA VAL A 18 -2.94 -15.26 6.11
C VAL A 18 -2.59 -16.44 7.00
N HIS A 19 -1.47 -16.37 7.72
CA HIS A 19 -1.19 -17.34 8.77
C HIS A 19 -2.14 -17.09 9.94
N SER A 20 -2.98 -18.07 10.25
CA SER A 20 -3.97 -17.98 11.32
C SER A 20 -3.30 -17.81 12.68
N SER A 21 -3.39 -16.60 13.24
CA SER A 21 -3.69 -16.41 14.66
C SER A 21 -4.69 -15.25 14.75
N TYR A 22 -5.91 -15.49 14.28
CA TYR A 22 -7.05 -14.62 14.58
C TYR A 22 -7.38 -14.83 16.06
N ASP A 23 -6.69 -14.09 16.93
CA ASP A 23 -7.25 -13.76 18.24
C ASP A 23 -8.17 -12.56 18.03
N ASP A 24 -9.46 -12.85 18.02
CA ASP A 24 -10.50 -11.89 18.37
C ASP A 24 -10.14 -11.34 19.75
N ASN A 25 -9.59 -10.13 19.82
CA ASN A 25 -9.82 -9.13 20.86
C ASN A 25 -8.84 -7.95 20.74
N ASN A 26 -9.36 -6.76 21.03
CA ASN A 26 -8.65 -5.48 21.24
C ASN A 26 -8.13 -4.77 19.96
N ASP A 27 -8.25 -3.45 19.82
CA ASP A 27 -8.84 -2.40 20.63
C ASP A 27 -9.02 -1.17 19.72
N ARG A 28 -9.94 -0.31 20.15
CA ARG A 28 -10.17 1.05 19.68
C ARG A 28 -8.87 1.85 19.63
N ARG A 29 -8.68 2.64 18.55
CA ARG A 29 -8.03 3.97 18.46
C ARG A 29 -7.23 4.11 17.16
N ASN A 30 -7.89 4.60 16.11
CA ASN A 30 -7.63 5.93 15.57
C ASN A 30 -8.57 6.14 14.39
N ASP A 31 -9.65 6.82 14.71
CA ASP A 31 -10.73 7.17 13.81
C ASP A 31 -10.26 8.25 12.83
N LYS A 32 -9.87 7.81 11.64
CA LYS A 32 -9.93 8.61 10.40
C LYS A 32 -10.86 7.99 9.36
N SER A 33 -11.63 6.98 9.78
CA SER A 33 -12.81 6.44 9.11
C SER A 33 -13.96 7.48 9.01
N PHE A 34 -13.90 8.53 9.82
CA PHE A 34 -15.00 9.46 10.06
C PHE A 34 -15.42 10.36 8.87
N GLU A 35 -14.59 10.54 7.83
CA GLU A 35 -15.00 11.36 6.67
C GLU A 35 -15.81 10.59 5.61
N PHE A 36 -15.78 9.25 5.61
CA PHE A 36 -16.59 8.46 4.68
C PHE A 36 -17.99 8.13 5.23
N GLU A 37 -18.13 7.93 6.55
CA GLU A 37 -19.42 7.70 7.24
C GLU A 37 -20.41 8.87 7.06
N GLU A 38 -19.92 10.11 7.08
CA GLU A 38 -20.75 11.30 6.92
C GLU A 38 -21.34 11.41 5.48
N LEU A 39 -20.64 10.85 4.49
CA LEU A 39 -21.11 10.72 3.11
C LEU A 39 -22.17 9.60 2.96
N PHE A 40 -22.18 8.62 3.87
CA PHE A 40 -23.15 7.51 3.90
C PHE A 40 -24.45 7.83 4.65
N LYS A 41 -24.47 8.86 5.52
CA LYS A 41 -25.70 9.31 6.21
C LYS A 41 -26.68 10.09 5.31
N GLN A 42 -26.26 10.57 4.14
CA GLN A 42 -27.08 11.40 3.25
C GLN A 42 -27.84 10.61 2.15
N LEU A 43 -27.74 9.28 2.13
CA LEU A 43 -28.43 8.44 1.15
C LEU A 43 -29.60 7.70 1.80
N ASP A 44 -30.55 8.46 2.29
CA ASP A 44 -31.92 8.01 2.53
C ASP A 44 -32.81 8.91 1.66
N LEU A 45 -33.46 8.34 0.64
CA LEU A 45 -34.73 8.78 0.05
C LEU A 45 -35.08 7.96 -1.19
N ASP A 46 -36.17 7.22 -1.02
CA ASP A 46 -37.18 6.79 -1.97
C ASP A 46 -36.96 5.62 -2.96
N SER A 47 -37.82 4.63 -2.70
CA SER A 47 -38.19 3.46 -3.48
C SER A 47 -38.65 3.77 -4.91
N ARG A 48 -38.25 2.92 -5.88
CA ARG A 48 -39.15 2.35 -6.91
C ARG A 48 -38.50 1.20 -7.71
N SER A 49 -39.39 0.33 -8.18
CA SER A 49 -39.30 -1.05 -8.71
C SER A 49 -38.53 -1.29 -10.03
N PRO A 50 -38.32 -2.57 -10.43
CA PRO A 50 -37.35 -2.98 -11.44
C PRO A 50 -37.99 -3.29 -12.80
N THR A 51 -37.35 -2.91 -13.91
CA THR A 51 -37.60 -3.58 -15.21
C THR A 51 -36.40 -3.50 -16.16
N ASN A 52 -36.20 -4.62 -16.86
CA ASN A 52 -35.45 -4.86 -18.11
C ASN A 52 -33.93 -4.91 -18.09
N ARG A 53 -33.39 -6.09 -18.42
CA ARG A 53 -31.99 -6.31 -18.78
C ARG A 53 -31.94 -7.11 -20.10
N PRO A 54 -31.22 -6.67 -21.15
CA PRO A 54 -31.07 -7.42 -22.38
C PRO A 54 -29.95 -8.48 -22.28
N SER A 55 -30.05 -9.52 -23.12
CA SER A 55 -29.13 -10.67 -23.20
C SER A 55 -27.75 -10.31 -23.78
N PRO A 56 -26.66 -10.99 -23.38
CA PRO A 56 -25.29 -10.66 -23.81
C PRO A 56 -24.94 -11.22 -25.21
N PRO A 57 -24.08 -10.53 -25.99
CA PRO A 57 -23.64 -10.99 -27.31
C PRO A 57 -22.42 -11.95 -27.24
N PRO A 58 -22.09 -12.65 -28.36
CA PRO A 58 -21.14 -13.77 -28.40
C PRO A 58 -19.67 -13.35 -28.35
N LEU A 59 -18.83 -14.30 -27.94
CA LEU A 59 -17.42 -14.15 -27.59
C LEU A 59 -16.52 -14.52 -28.77
N ASP A 60 -15.99 -13.55 -29.50
CA ASP A 60 -14.81 -13.70 -30.36
C ASP A 60 -14.21 -12.29 -30.62
N GLU A 61 -13.33 -11.79 -29.74
CA GLU A 61 -12.26 -10.81 -30.04
C GLU A 61 -11.43 -10.41 -28.80
N PRO A 62 -10.18 -9.92 -28.95
CA PRO A 62 -9.16 -9.93 -27.89
C PRO A 62 -9.44 -8.90 -26.78
N TYR A 63 -9.56 -9.42 -25.56
CA TYR A 63 -10.06 -8.76 -24.36
C TYR A 63 -9.13 -7.66 -23.77
N SER A 64 -8.97 -6.57 -24.49
CA SER A 64 -8.28 -5.36 -24.01
C SER A 64 -9.23 -4.34 -23.32
N GLY A 65 -10.54 -4.61 -23.26
CA GLY A 65 -11.57 -3.68 -22.76
C GLY A 65 -12.34 -4.08 -21.49
N ILE A 66 -11.89 -5.10 -20.74
CA ILE A 66 -12.70 -5.81 -19.70
C ILE A 66 -13.12 -4.93 -18.51
N ASN A 67 -12.47 -3.79 -18.25
CA ASN A 67 -12.62 -3.04 -17.00
C ASN A 67 -14.07 -2.59 -16.71
N ASN A 68 -14.93 -2.45 -17.73
CA ASN A 68 -16.34 -2.08 -17.59
C ASN A 68 -17.35 -3.18 -17.96
N LEU A 69 -16.89 -4.38 -18.34
CA LEU A 69 -17.75 -5.43 -18.92
C LEU A 69 -18.16 -6.53 -17.93
N LEU A 70 -17.49 -6.65 -16.78
CA LEU A 70 -17.82 -7.68 -15.80
C LEU A 70 -19.07 -7.28 -15.02
N THR A 71 -20.15 -8.06 -15.15
CA THR A 71 -21.38 -7.81 -14.39
C THR A 71 -21.16 -8.06 -12.90
N TYR A 72 -22.04 -7.51 -12.05
CA TYR A 72 -21.97 -7.78 -10.61
C TYR A 72 -22.03 -9.26 -10.27
N SER A 73 -22.89 -10.04 -10.95
CA SER A 73 -23.05 -11.47 -10.68
C SER A 73 -21.78 -12.25 -11.01
N ASP A 74 -21.12 -11.90 -12.11
CA ASP A 74 -19.86 -12.55 -12.51
C ASP A 74 -18.72 -12.18 -11.57
N ALA A 75 -18.65 -10.91 -11.15
CA ALA A 75 -17.67 -10.45 -10.17
C ALA A 75 -17.86 -11.14 -8.81
N LEU A 76 -19.10 -11.26 -8.34
CA LEU A 76 -19.43 -11.94 -7.10
C LEU A 76 -19.06 -13.43 -7.14
N SER A 77 -19.34 -14.11 -8.25
CA SER A 77 -18.92 -15.50 -8.46
C SER A 77 -17.39 -15.63 -8.41
N ALA A 78 -16.67 -14.72 -9.08
CA ALA A 78 -15.21 -14.66 -9.05
C ALA A 78 -14.63 -14.42 -7.65
N LEU A 79 -15.23 -13.50 -6.88
CA LEU A 79 -14.84 -13.23 -5.50
C LEU A 79 -15.09 -14.44 -4.60
N THR A 80 -16.25 -15.10 -4.74
CA THR A 80 -16.59 -16.29 -3.95
C THR A 80 -15.63 -17.45 -4.22
N MET A 81 -15.26 -17.66 -5.49
CA MET A 81 -14.24 -18.65 -5.84
C MET A 81 -12.88 -18.31 -5.24
N TYR A 82 -12.44 -17.06 -5.38
CA TYR A 82 -11.17 -16.62 -4.83
C TYR A 82 -11.13 -16.82 -3.32
N HIS A 83 -12.19 -16.42 -2.62
CA HIS A 83 -12.36 -16.66 -1.20
C HIS A 83 -12.35 -18.15 -0.85
N GLY A 84 -12.99 -19.00 -1.65
CA GLY A 84 -12.97 -20.46 -1.44
C GLY A 84 -11.58 -21.09 -1.59
N VAL A 85 -10.73 -20.56 -2.47
CA VAL A 85 -9.36 -21.05 -2.68
C VAL A 85 -8.41 -20.48 -1.63
N CYS A 86 -8.53 -19.20 -1.30
CA CYS A 86 -7.52 -18.47 -0.53
C CYS A 86 -7.94 -18.13 0.89
N GLY A 87 -9.21 -18.36 1.24
CA GLY A 87 -9.78 -18.10 2.57
C GLY A 87 -9.91 -16.62 2.92
N ASN A 88 -9.64 -15.71 1.98
CA ASN A 88 -9.72 -14.27 2.18
C ASN A 88 -9.89 -13.54 0.84
N LEU A 89 -10.28 -12.25 0.87
CA LEU A 89 -10.40 -11.38 -0.31
C LEU A 89 -9.25 -10.36 -0.44
N ILE A 90 -8.07 -10.73 0.05
CA ILE A 90 -6.85 -9.94 -0.14
C ILE A 90 -6.27 -10.33 -1.50
N ILE A 91 -6.84 -9.77 -2.55
CA ILE A 91 -6.46 -10.08 -3.93
C ILE A 91 -5.19 -9.28 -4.30
N PRO A 92 -4.10 -9.88 -4.81
CA PRO A 92 -2.94 -9.14 -5.28
C PRO A 92 -3.27 -8.07 -6.31
N ARG A 93 -2.57 -6.93 -6.22
CA ARG A 93 -2.81 -5.78 -7.10
C ARG A 93 -2.51 -6.07 -8.58
N SER A 94 -1.61 -7.02 -8.85
CA SER A 94 -1.33 -7.53 -10.19
C SER A 94 -2.47 -8.39 -10.74
N HIS A 95 -3.32 -8.96 -9.88
CA HIS A 95 -4.37 -9.89 -10.27
C HIS A 95 -5.46 -9.19 -11.11
N PRO A 96 -5.91 -9.77 -12.23
CA PRO A 96 -6.92 -9.15 -13.09
C PRO A 96 -8.21 -8.78 -12.37
N LEU A 97 -8.71 -9.68 -11.49
CA LEU A 97 -9.91 -9.40 -10.67
C LEU A 97 -9.75 -8.16 -9.80
N SER A 98 -8.56 -7.92 -9.22
CA SER A 98 -8.29 -6.74 -8.40
C SER A 98 -8.44 -5.45 -9.20
N LYS A 99 -8.04 -5.44 -10.47
CA LYS A 99 -8.14 -4.26 -11.35
C LYS A 99 -9.58 -3.89 -11.68
N VAL A 100 -10.48 -4.87 -11.65
CA VAL A 100 -11.91 -4.70 -11.93
C VAL A 100 -12.68 -4.28 -10.67
N VAL A 101 -12.60 -5.08 -9.60
CA VAL A 101 -13.46 -4.87 -8.41
C VAL A 101 -13.06 -3.66 -7.57
N TYR A 102 -11.78 -3.25 -7.62
CA TYR A 102 -11.30 -2.03 -6.96
C TYR A 102 -11.25 -0.82 -7.91
N ASN A 103 -11.94 -0.89 -9.06
CA ASN A 103 -12.15 0.25 -9.91
C ASN A 103 -13.33 1.09 -9.42
N PHE A 104 -13.11 2.38 -9.17
CA PHE A 104 -14.16 3.28 -8.66
C PHE A 104 -15.35 3.44 -9.63
N GLY A 105 -15.12 3.41 -10.94
CA GLY A 105 -16.18 3.46 -11.96
C GLY A 105 -17.05 2.20 -11.94
N TRP A 106 -16.42 1.03 -11.80
CA TRP A 106 -17.14 -0.23 -11.63
C TRP A 106 -17.98 -0.22 -10.36
N TRP A 107 -17.39 0.20 -9.24
CA TRP A 107 -18.07 0.31 -7.94
C TRP A 107 -19.27 1.28 -7.99
N LYS A 108 -19.09 2.47 -8.58
CA LYS A 108 -20.16 3.46 -8.73
C LYS A 108 -21.35 2.92 -9.53
N SER A 109 -21.07 2.07 -10.52
CA SER A 109 -22.07 1.50 -11.42
C SER A 109 -22.77 0.26 -10.82
N HIS A 110 -22.04 -0.56 -10.06
CA HIS A 110 -22.51 -1.88 -9.65
C HIS A 110 -22.78 -2.02 -8.16
N VAL A 111 -22.23 -1.16 -7.30
CA VAL A 111 -22.29 -1.38 -5.84
C VAL A 111 -22.90 -0.18 -5.13
N LEU A 112 -22.46 1.04 -5.45
CA LEU A 112 -22.84 2.26 -4.72
C LEU A 112 -24.36 2.44 -4.56
N ARG A 113 -25.14 2.15 -5.61
CA ARG A 113 -26.60 2.35 -5.61
C ARG A 113 -27.40 1.11 -5.20
N HIS A 114 -26.74 0.09 -4.64
CA HIS A 114 -27.36 -1.19 -4.34
C HIS A 114 -26.97 -1.68 -2.94
N PRO A 115 -27.65 -1.23 -1.88
CA PRO A 115 -27.35 -1.62 -0.50
C PRO A 115 -27.27 -3.14 -0.23
N PRO A 116 -28.11 -4.00 -0.87
CA PRO A 116 -27.95 -5.46 -0.74
C PRO A 116 -26.58 -5.97 -1.19
N ARG A 117 -26.00 -5.38 -2.25
CA ARG A 117 -24.70 -5.77 -2.78
C ARG A 117 -23.54 -5.39 -1.87
N VAL A 118 -23.68 -4.28 -1.14
CA VAL A 118 -22.72 -3.88 -0.10
C VAL A 118 -22.71 -4.91 1.03
N ARG A 119 -23.90 -5.31 1.51
CA ARG A 119 -24.01 -6.35 2.56
C ARG A 119 -23.41 -7.69 2.13
N GLU A 120 -23.65 -8.09 0.88
CA GLU A 120 -23.10 -9.33 0.32
C GLU A 120 -21.57 -9.29 0.24
N LEU A 121 -20.99 -8.18 -0.23
CA LEU A 121 -19.54 -7.99 -0.26
C LEU A 121 -18.92 -7.92 1.15
N ASN A 122 -19.62 -7.31 2.11
CA ASN A 122 -19.21 -7.29 3.52
C ASN A 122 -19.16 -8.70 4.10
N ALA A 123 -20.17 -9.53 3.84
CA ALA A 123 -20.22 -10.91 4.31
C ALA A 123 -19.08 -11.77 3.76
N LEU A 124 -18.58 -11.45 2.56
CA LEU A 124 -17.42 -12.11 1.95
C LEU A 124 -16.06 -11.55 2.43
N GLY A 125 -16.04 -10.49 3.25
CA GLY A 125 -14.80 -9.88 3.73
C GLY A 125 -14.11 -8.97 2.71
N PHE A 126 -14.88 -8.27 1.85
CA PHE A 126 -14.32 -7.37 0.84
C PHE A 126 -13.51 -6.21 1.46
N VAL A 127 -12.34 -5.91 0.89
CA VAL A 127 -11.40 -4.92 1.47
C VAL A 127 -11.64 -3.52 0.91
N TRP A 128 -12.62 -2.80 1.45
CA TRP A 128 -13.04 -1.47 0.96
C TRP A 128 -11.94 -0.42 0.87
N GLY A 129 -10.97 -0.44 1.80
CA GLY A 129 -9.86 0.52 1.80
C GLY A 129 -9.04 0.53 0.50
N ARG A 130 -9.10 -0.53 -0.31
CA ARG A 130 -8.43 -0.57 -1.61
C ARG A 130 -9.06 0.32 -2.70
N LEU A 131 -10.29 0.83 -2.48
CA LEU A 131 -10.94 1.80 -3.36
C LEU A 131 -10.40 3.23 -3.18
N GLN A 132 -9.61 3.48 -2.12
CA GLN A 132 -8.96 4.78 -1.93
C GLN A 132 -8.02 5.12 -3.09
N SER A 133 -7.65 6.40 -3.18
CA SER A 133 -6.66 6.83 -4.17
C SER A 133 -5.33 6.06 -3.98
N PRO A 134 -4.59 5.76 -5.06
CA PRO A 134 -3.28 5.13 -4.94
C PRO A 134 -2.33 5.92 -4.03
N TRP A 135 -2.41 7.25 -4.05
CA TRP A 135 -1.59 8.13 -3.20
C TRP A 135 -1.86 7.92 -1.71
N ASN A 136 -3.11 7.87 -1.28
CA ASN A 136 -3.46 7.68 0.14
C ASN A 136 -2.91 6.36 0.67
N LEU A 137 -3.04 5.29 -0.10
CA LEU A 137 -2.49 3.98 0.23
C LEU A 137 -0.96 3.97 0.34
N ILE A 138 -0.27 4.78 -0.48
CA ILE A 138 1.19 4.95 -0.39
C ILE A 138 1.55 5.68 0.90
N VAL A 139 0.85 6.77 1.24
CA VAL A 139 1.08 7.53 2.46
C VAL A 139 0.86 6.66 3.70
N GLU A 140 -0.24 5.91 3.77
CA GLU A 140 -0.49 4.95 4.85
C GLU A 140 0.64 3.92 4.96
N SER A 141 1.09 3.37 3.82
CA SER A 141 2.20 2.42 3.78
C SER A 141 3.51 3.03 4.30
N LEU A 142 3.80 4.29 3.96
CA LEU A 142 4.99 5.00 4.45
C LEU A 142 4.91 5.26 5.94
N LEU A 143 3.74 5.66 6.47
CA LEU A 143 3.54 5.88 7.90
C LEU A 143 3.77 4.59 8.69
N CYS A 144 3.20 3.46 8.24
CA CYS A 144 3.44 2.15 8.84
C CYS A 144 4.92 1.72 8.72
N TYR A 145 5.55 1.97 7.57
CA TYR A 145 6.99 1.69 7.43
C TYR A 145 7.82 2.50 8.43
N LYS A 146 7.51 3.78 8.60
CA LYS A 146 8.19 4.64 9.57
C LYS A 146 7.95 4.17 11.01
N SER A 147 6.75 3.71 11.36
CA SER A 147 6.49 3.22 12.72
C SER A 147 7.26 1.95 13.04
N VAL A 148 7.44 1.06 12.05
CA VAL A 148 8.16 -0.21 12.21
C VAL A 148 9.68 -0.01 12.17
N HIS A 149 10.18 0.84 11.26
CA HIS A 149 11.61 0.99 10.99
C HIS A 149 12.24 2.26 11.57
N GLY A 150 11.44 3.21 12.06
CA GLY A 150 11.89 4.51 12.57
C GLY A 150 12.31 5.53 11.49
N HIS A 151 12.42 5.12 10.22
CA HIS A 151 12.88 5.96 9.12
C HIS A 151 12.14 5.66 7.81
N LEU A 152 12.28 6.56 6.82
CA LEU A 152 11.69 6.42 5.48
C LEU A 152 12.70 6.06 4.37
N ASP A 153 13.88 5.56 4.74
CA ASP A 153 14.78 4.91 3.79
C ASP A 153 14.28 3.50 3.44
N VAL A 154 13.30 3.44 2.54
CA VAL A 154 12.70 2.20 2.04
C VAL A 154 13.64 1.56 1.00
N PRO A 155 14.05 0.29 1.16
CA PRO A 155 14.79 -0.47 0.16
C PRO A 155 14.00 -0.61 -1.15
N THR A 156 14.69 -0.56 -2.29
CA THR A 156 14.03 -0.58 -3.61
C THR A 156 13.15 -1.82 -3.85
N GLY A 157 13.53 -2.97 -3.30
CA GLY A 157 12.75 -4.22 -3.41
C GLY A 157 11.69 -4.42 -2.32
N TYR A 158 11.42 -3.43 -1.48
CA TYR A 158 10.46 -3.58 -0.38
C TYR A 158 9.02 -3.63 -0.90
N VAL A 159 8.30 -4.69 -0.53
CA VAL A 159 6.88 -4.89 -0.83
C VAL A 159 6.13 -5.04 0.49
N VAL A 160 5.08 -4.23 0.66
CA VAL A 160 4.23 -4.27 1.86
C VAL A 160 3.58 -5.64 1.98
N ASN A 161 3.83 -6.32 3.09
CA ASN A 161 3.29 -7.64 3.39
C ASN A 161 3.42 -8.60 2.19
N SER A 162 4.66 -8.80 1.74
CA SER A 162 5.00 -9.76 0.68
C SER A 162 4.57 -11.17 1.07
N ARG A 163 4.17 -11.99 0.09
CA ARG A 163 3.86 -13.42 0.30
C ARG A 163 4.94 -14.18 1.06
N TYR A 164 6.19 -13.75 0.93
CA TYR A 164 7.35 -14.38 1.57
C TYR A 164 7.71 -13.78 2.93
N LYS A 165 7.17 -12.62 3.27
CA LYS A 165 7.47 -11.92 4.52
C LYS A 165 6.22 -11.16 5.00
N PRO A 166 5.24 -11.87 5.58
CA PRO A 166 4.03 -11.24 6.05
C PRO A 166 4.29 -10.36 7.28
N CYS A 167 3.61 -9.22 7.37
CA CYS A 167 3.75 -8.26 8.46
C CYS A 167 2.37 -7.70 8.84
N LYS A 168 1.96 -7.91 10.10
CA LYS A 168 0.63 -7.53 10.61
C LYS A 168 0.47 -6.04 10.88
N ASP A 169 1.56 -5.28 10.90
CA ASP A 169 1.58 -3.87 11.26
C ASP A 169 1.02 -2.95 10.15
N TYR A 170 0.68 -3.53 8.99
CA TYR A 170 0.18 -2.82 7.82
C TYR A 170 -1.31 -3.05 7.59
N PRO A 171 -2.10 -2.00 7.30
CA PRO A 171 -3.49 -2.14 6.90
C PRO A 171 -3.63 -3.07 5.70
N VAL A 172 -4.63 -3.96 5.70
CA VAL A 172 -4.86 -4.97 4.64
C VAL A 172 -4.97 -4.36 3.23
N ALA A 173 -5.47 -3.12 3.15
CA ALA A 173 -5.57 -2.38 1.89
C ALA A 173 -4.21 -2.07 1.24
N THR A 174 -3.15 -1.97 2.04
CA THR A 174 -1.79 -1.64 1.58
C THR A 174 -0.99 -2.86 1.14
N TRP A 175 -1.47 -4.08 1.39
CA TRP A 175 -0.73 -5.29 1.07
C TRP A 175 -0.48 -5.45 -0.43
N GLY A 176 0.75 -5.77 -0.77
CA GLY A 176 1.23 -5.88 -2.15
C GLY A 176 1.69 -4.60 -2.81
N ILE A 177 1.71 -3.48 -2.09
CA ILE A 177 2.29 -2.24 -2.61
C ILE A 177 3.80 -2.42 -2.67
N GLU A 178 4.37 -2.27 -3.87
CA GLU A 178 5.82 -2.23 -4.11
C GLU A 178 6.39 -0.88 -3.65
N LEU A 179 6.34 -0.64 -2.34
CA LEU A 179 6.65 0.64 -1.73
C LEU A 179 8.08 1.08 -2.07
N GLY A 180 9.02 0.14 -2.13
CA GLY A 180 10.40 0.41 -2.54
C GLY A 180 10.53 0.98 -3.96
N VAL A 181 9.84 0.36 -4.92
CA VAL A 181 9.80 0.78 -6.32
C VAL A 181 9.16 2.16 -6.43
N ILE A 182 8.04 2.36 -5.73
CA ILE A 182 7.33 3.65 -5.69
C ILE A 182 8.23 4.74 -5.12
N CYS A 183 8.88 4.50 -3.98
CA CYS A 183 9.82 5.45 -3.38
C CYS A 183 10.97 5.77 -4.34
N ASN A 184 11.52 4.78 -5.03
CA ASN A 184 12.56 5.01 -6.03
C ASN A 184 12.08 5.87 -7.20
N ASN A 185 10.86 5.64 -7.67
CA ASN A 185 10.26 6.41 -8.77
C ASN A 185 9.88 7.84 -8.35
N ILE A 186 9.46 8.05 -7.10
CA ILE A 186 9.28 9.40 -6.52
C ILE A 186 10.61 10.15 -6.59
N ARG A 187 11.71 9.53 -6.17
CA ARG A 187 13.06 10.15 -6.14
C ARG A 187 13.64 10.43 -7.53
N SER A 188 13.46 9.51 -8.47
CA SER A 188 14.17 9.55 -9.77
C SER A 188 13.33 10.07 -10.93
N ARG A 189 11.99 9.99 -10.83
CA ARG A 189 11.07 10.29 -11.93
C ARG A 189 9.96 11.26 -11.55
N ASN A 190 10.00 11.83 -10.35
CA ASN A 190 8.94 12.69 -9.82
C ASN A 190 7.55 12.04 -9.88
N PHE A 191 7.50 10.72 -9.74
CA PHE A 191 6.23 9.98 -9.76
C PHE A 191 5.32 10.46 -8.63
N TYR A 192 4.04 10.70 -8.94
CA TYR A 192 3.05 11.35 -8.06
C TYR A 192 3.34 12.79 -7.60
N ILE A 193 4.58 13.27 -7.67
CA ILE A 193 4.97 14.61 -7.19
C ILE A 193 5.14 15.64 -8.33
N GLY A 194 4.83 15.26 -9.57
CA GLY A 194 4.66 16.18 -10.70
C GLY A 194 3.22 16.68 -10.83
N GLY A 195 3.03 17.73 -11.63
CA GLY A 195 1.70 18.32 -11.91
C GLY A 195 1.20 19.27 -10.82
N GLU A 196 -0.09 19.61 -10.88
CA GLU A 196 -0.73 20.61 -10.02
C GLU A 196 -0.69 20.23 -8.52
N GLU A 197 -1.03 18.98 -8.20
CA GLU A 197 -1.02 18.43 -6.83
C GLU A 197 0.37 18.09 -6.30
N GLY A 198 1.41 18.18 -7.15
CA GLY A 198 2.75 17.73 -6.82
C GLY A 198 3.36 18.45 -5.61
N ARG A 199 3.14 19.77 -5.49
CA ARG A 199 3.69 20.59 -4.40
C ARG A 199 3.17 20.16 -3.03
N GLU A 200 1.88 19.87 -2.92
CA GLU A 200 1.27 19.41 -1.66
C GLU A 200 1.84 18.05 -1.26
N ARG A 201 1.95 17.12 -2.22
CA ARG A 201 2.51 15.78 -2.01
C ARG A 201 3.97 15.82 -1.58
N VAL A 202 4.76 16.74 -2.15
CA VAL A 202 6.14 16.99 -1.71
C VAL A 202 6.16 17.48 -0.26
N GLY A 203 5.32 18.46 0.10
CA GLY A 203 5.20 18.95 1.47
C GLY A 203 4.80 17.86 2.46
N GLN A 204 3.84 17.01 2.08
CA GLN A 204 3.40 15.88 2.88
C GLN A 204 4.54 14.88 3.11
N LEU A 205 5.23 14.45 2.04
CA LEU A 205 6.39 13.57 2.14
C LEU A 205 7.52 14.18 3.00
N ALA A 206 7.83 15.46 2.81
CA ALA A 206 8.83 16.17 3.59
C ALA A 206 8.46 16.20 5.09
N SER A 207 7.20 16.48 5.43
CA SER A 207 6.71 16.48 6.82
C SER A 207 6.83 15.12 7.50
N MET A 208 6.71 14.04 6.73
CA MET A 208 6.91 12.67 7.23
C MET A 208 8.40 12.31 7.39
N GLY A 209 9.32 13.14 6.91
CA GLY A 209 10.76 12.88 6.91
C GLY A 209 11.20 11.99 5.75
N PHE A 210 10.50 12.06 4.61
CA PHE A 210 10.89 11.32 3.42
C PHE A 210 12.16 11.91 2.81
N VAL A 211 13.13 11.05 2.56
CA VAL A 211 14.40 11.43 1.93
C VAL A 211 14.25 11.41 0.41
N PHE A 212 14.25 12.59 -0.20
CA PHE A 212 14.19 12.77 -1.66
C PHE A 212 15.54 12.48 -2.32
N ASP A 213 16.61 13.10 -1.81
CA ASP A 213 17.97 12.83 -2.27
C ASP A 213 18.71 11.92 -1.29
N LYS A 214 18.92 10.67 -1.70
CA LYS A 214 19.69 9.69 -0.93
C LYS A 214 21.15 10.12 -0.77
N SER A 215 21.73 10.76 -1.77
CA SER A 215 23.10 11.26 -1.73
C SER A 215 23.22 12.38 -0.70
N GLU A 216 22.26 13.29 -0.67
CA GLU A 216 22.20 14.38 0.32
C GLU A 216 22.02 13.85 1.74
N SER A 217 21.15 12.85 1.95
CA SER A 217 20.99 12.23 3.26
C SER A 217 22.24 11.46 3.69
N LEU A 218 22.87 10.73 2.77
CA LEU A 218 24.12 10.03 3.05
C LEU A 218 25.22 11.03 3.38
N PHE A 219 25.36 12.10 2.59
CA PHE A 219 26.30 13.18 2.84
C PHE A 219 26.08 13.83 4.21
N SER A 220 24.82 14.11 4.56
CA SER A 220 24.46 14.67 5.87
C SER A 220 24.84 13.73 7.02
N LYS A 221 24.58 12.43 6.88
CA LYS A 221 25.00 11.41 7.86
C LYS A 221 26.53 11.30 7.95
N THR A 222 27.22 11.27 6.81
CA THR A 222 28.69 11.24 6.74
C THR A 222 29.30 12.47 7.40
N LEU A 223 28.76 13.66 7.12
CA LEU A 223 29.22 14.91 7.71
C LEU A 223 28.97 14.94 9.21
N TRP A 224 27.83 14.43 9.68
CA TRP A 224 27.54 14.30 11.10
C TRP A 224 28.51 13.33 11.78
N ALA A 225 28.71 12.13 11.23
CA ALA A 225 29.66 11.16 11.74
C ALA A 225 31.10 11.70 11.76
N ALA A 226 31.52 12.42 10.72
CA ALA A 226 32.83 13.05 10.66
C ALA A 226 33.01 14.14 11.73
N ARG A 227 31.97 14.93 12.02
CA ARG A 227 31.98 15.94 13.10
C ARG A 227 32.11 15.28 14.47
N GLU A 228 31.29 14.27 14.75
CA GLU A 228 31.36 13.50 16.00
C GLU A 228 32.72 12.83 16.18
N TYR A 229 33.26 12.22 15.12
CA TYR A 229 34.60 11.64 15.13
C TYR A 229 35.66 12.68 15.51
N LYS A 230 35.63 13.86 14.86
CA LYS A 230 36.59 14.95 15.13
C LYS A 230 36.51 15.43 16.58
N LEU A 231 35.29 15.55 17.13
CA LEU A 231 35.06 15.98 18.51
C LEU A 231 35.63 14.97 19.52
N ARG A 232 35.50 13.67 19.24
CA ARG A 232 35.81 12.60 20.21
C ARG A 232 37.21 12.04 20.10
N MET A 233 37.64 11.78 18.87
CA MET A 233 38.93 11.14 18.57
C MET A 233 40.01 12.17 18.21
N GLY A 234 39.63 13.44 18.09
CA GLY A 234 40.50 14.50 17.62
C GLY A 234 40.77 14.46 16.12
N GLY A 235 41.61 15.37 15.67
CA GLY A 235 41.99 15.54 14.27
C GLY A 235 42.61 16.91 14.06
N ASN A 236 43.50 17.06 13.08
CA ASN A 236 44.06 18.39 12.80
C ASN A 236 43.06 19.25 12.01
N SER A 237 43.28 20.57 12.00
CA SER A 237 42.42 21.54 11.31
C SER A 237 42.40 21.42 9.78
N ARG A 238 43.37 20.73 9.18
CA ARG A 238 43.53 20.51 7.73
C ARG A 238 43.02 19.15 7.21
N ALA A 239 42.96 18.10 8.03
CA ALA A 239 42.57 16.77 7.60
C ALA A 239 42.04 15.92 8.75
N LEU A 240 40.86 15.32 8.54
CA LEU A 240 40.29 14.30 9.42
C LEU A 240 40.79 12.92 8.96
N LYS A 241 41.62 12.25 9.76
CA LYS A 241 42.14 10.92 9.46
C LYS A 241 41.28 9.85 10.13
N VAL A 242 40.24 9.40 9.43
CA VAL A 242 39.39 8.29 9.89
C VAL A 242 39.95 6.97 9.35
N PRO A 243 40.20 5.95 10.21
CA PRO A 243 40.61 4.64 9.74
C PRO A 243 39.58 4.03 8.79
N GLN A 244 40.03 3.42 7.69
CA GLN A 244 39.13 2.85 6.67
C GLN A 244 38.18 1.76 7.21
N LYS A 245 38.56 1.06 8.28
CA LYS A 245 37.75 0.02 8.93
C LYS A 245 36.96 0.55 10.14
N PHE A 246 37.00 1.85 10.40
CA PHE A 246 36.26 2.44 11.50
C PHE A 246 34.76 2.22 11.27
N LYS A 247 34.07 1.83 12.34
CA LYS A 247 32.61 1.69 12.37
C LYS A 247 32.16 2.38 13.63
N VAL A 248 31.16 3.25 13.53
CA VAL A 248 30.61 3.95 14.68
C VAL A 248 30.08 2.91 15.69
N PRO A 249 30.45 3.02 16.99
CA PRO A 249 29.98 2.10 18.03
C PRO A 249 28.45 1.99 18.06
N GLU A 250 27.94 0.78 18.28
CA GLU A 250 26.49 0.55 18.37
C GLU A 250 25.93 1.00 19.73
N ASP A 251 24.62 1.27 19.77
CA ASP A 251 23.84 1.64 20.96
C ASP A 251 24.28 2.90 21.72
N GLY A 252 25.03 3.78 21.06
CA GLY A 252 25.49 5.03 21.66
C GLY A 252 26.57 4.84 22.73
N LYS A 253 27.29 3.72 22.70
CA LYS A 253 28.53 3.55 23.46
C LYS A 253 29.51 4.68 23.14
N ASP A 254 30.33 5.03 24.13
CA ASP A 254 31.32 6.12 24.06
C ASP A 254 30.72 7.49 23.72
N GLY A 255 29.41 7.65 24.00
CA GLY A 255 28.64 8.87 23.82
C GLY A 255 28.22 9.17 22.38
N TRP A 256 28.37 8.21 21.44
CA TRP A 256 27.96 8.39 20.06
C TRP A 256 26.43 8.52 19.90
N PRO A 257 25.94 9.28 18.92
CA PRO A 257 24.52 9.27 18.57
C PRO A 257 24.08 7.86 18.12
N LYS A 258 22.95 7.39 18.64
CA LYS A 258 22.42 6.05 18.33
C LYS A 258 22.09 5.89 16.84
N GLU A 259 21.70 6.99 16.20
CA GLU A 259 21.34 7.07 14.80
C GLU A 259 22.52 6.84 13.85
N LEU A 260 23.75 7.02 14.35
CA LEU A 260 24.98 6.74 13.61
C LEU A 260 25.51 5.33 13.91
N GLY A 261 24.89 4.57 14.81
CA GLY A 261 25.33 3.24 15.22
C GLY A 261 25.56 2.33 14.02
N GLY A 262 26.77 1.78 13.90
CA GLY A 262 27.12 0.89 12.81
C GLY A 262 27.42 1.58 11.46
N PHE A 263 27.39 2.91 11.38
CA PHE A 263 27.80 3.64 10.19
C PHE A 263 29.30 3.43 9.92
N ARG A 264 29.66 3.15 8.66
CA ARG A 264 31.04 2.93 8.19
C ARG A 264 31.54 4.13 7.40
#